data_AF-A0A1S9AYW8-F1
#
_entry.id   AF-A0A1S9AYW8-F1
#
_cell.length_a   1.000
_cell.length_b   1.000
_cell.length_c   1.000
_cell.angle_alpha   90.00
_cell.angle_beta   90.00
_cell.angle_gamma   90.00
#
_symmetry.space_group_name_H-M   'P 1'
#
loop_
_entity.id
_entity.type
_entity.pdbx_description
1 polymer ?
#
loop_
_entity_poly.entity_id
_entity_poly.type
_entity_poly.pdbx_seq_one_letter_code
_entity_poly.pdbx_strand_id
1 'polypeptide(L)'
;MFFDTWLYQHDHTAQDGSGLFLSLPFGIPRWRLSLLPWPIAQQDIINDLAVNDTASLAQAVDTFFVAHGGLGASVPMTVRSRPEGYPRGVTR
;
A
#
# COMPACT_ATOMS: atom_id res chain seq x y z
N MET A 1 5.44 -9.78 -21.14
CA MET A 1 5.61 -10.52 -19.87
C MET A 1 4.57 -9.97 -18.90
N PHE A 2 3.59 -10.79 -18.53
CA PHE A 2 2.64 -10.43 -17.47
C PHE A 2 3.34 -10.74 -16.16
N PHE A 3 3.73 -9.71 -15.42
CA PHE A 3 4.14 -9.89 -14.03
C PHE A 3 2.83 -9.96 -13.24
N ASP A 4 2.47 -11.13 -12.71
CA ASP A 4 1.34 -11.30 -11.78
C ASP A 4 1.66 -10.63 -10.44
N THR A 5 1.77 -9.30 -10.44
CA THR A 5 2.00 -8.51 -9.24
C THR A 5 0.66 -8.10 -8.69
N TRP A 6 0.38 -8.52 -7.47
CA TRP A 6 -0.77 -8.00 -6.75
C TRP A 6 -0.48 -6.55 -6.35
N LEU A 7 -1.41 -5.65 -6.62
CA LEU A 7 -1.29 -4.22 -6.33
C LEU A 7 -2.59 -3.73 -5.71
N TYR A 8 -2.45 -3.08 -4.56
CA TYR A 8 -3.53 -2.40 -3.85
C TYR A 8 -3.16 -0.94 -3.66
N GLN A 9 -4.14 -0.07 -3.89
CA GLN A 9 -4.06 1.33 -3.50
C GLN A 9 -4.84 1.49 -2.19
N HIS A 10 -4.24 2.15 -1.21
CA HIS A 10 -4.92 2.45 0.05
C HIS A 10 -6.20 3.24 -0.20
N ASP A 11 -7.23 2.98 0.59
CA ASP A 11 -8.57 3.58 0.43
C ASP A 11 -8.59 5.08 0.71
N HIS A 12 -7.46 5.66 1.12
CA HIS A 12 -7.28 7.09 1.41
C HIS A 12 -5.97 7.58 0.81
N THR A 13 -5.99 8.81 0.28
CA THR A 13 -4.76 9.58 0.04
C THR A 13 -4.27 10.18 1.36
N ALA A 14 -3.03 10.66 1.39
CA ALA A 14 -2.58 11.56 2.43
C ALA A 14 -3.14 12.98 2.23
N GLN A 15 -2.94 13.87 3.22
CA GLN A 15 -3.44 15.25 3.15
C GLN A 15 -2.81 16.07 2.02
N ASP A 16 -1.55 15.80 1.68
CA ASP A 16 -0.88 16.42 0.55
C ASP A 16 -1.33 15.87 -0.82
N GLY A 17 -2.27 14.92 -0.83
CA GLY A 17 -2.80 14.26 -2.02
C GLY A 17 -2.04 13.01 -2.45
N SER A 18 -0.96 12.62 -1.75
CA SER A 18 -0.16 11.44 -2.09
C SER A 18 -0.95 10.15 -1.92
N GLY A 19 -0.88 9.26 -2.90
CA GLY A 19 -1.44 7.92 -2.82
C GLY A 19 -0.44 6.95 -2.20
N LEU A 20 -0.94 5.96 -1.45
CA LEU A 20 -0.14 4.84 -0.97
C LEU A 20 -0.50 3.58 -1.75
N PHE A 21 0.50 2.96 -2.37
CA PHE A 21 0.38 1.70 -3.08
C PHE A 21 1.16 0.61 -2.38
N LEU A 22 0.48 -0.52 -2.15
CA LEU A 22 1.06 -1.74 -1.62
C LEU A 22 1.12 -2.78 -2.75
N SER A 23 2.31 -3.31 -3.02
CA SER A 23 2.52 -4.34 -4.02
C SER A 23 3.14 -5.60 -3.41
N LEU A 24 2.75 -6.75 -3.96
CA LEU A 24 3.32 -8.06 -3.66
C LEU A 24 3.74 -8.72 -4.99
N PRO A 25 5.03 -8.63 -5.36
CA PRO A 25 5.53 -9.27 -6.57
C PRO A 25 5.43 -10.79 -6.46
N PHE A 26 5.02 -11.45 -7.55
CA PHE A 26 4.95 -12.91 -7.59
C PHE A 26 6.29 -13.56 -7.24
N GLY A 27 6.26 -14.56 -6.34
CA GLY A 27 7.45 -15.29 -5.92
C GLY A 27 8.37 -14.52 -4.96
N ILE A 28 8.04 -13.28 -4.59
CA ILE A 28 8.78 -12.49 -3.60
C ILE A 28 7.89 -12.31 -2.36
N PRO A 29 8.21 -12.96 -1.22
CA PRO A 29 7.39 -12.91 -0.01
C PRO A 29 7.61 -11.59 0.75
N ARG A 30 7.55 -10.45 0.06
CA ARG A 30 7.79 -9.13 0.62
C ARG A 30 6.77 -8.10 0.12
N TRP A 31 6.22 -7.35 1.06
CA TRP A 31 5.39 -6.17 0.82
C TRP A 31 6.25 -4.99 0.40
N ARG A 32 5.89 -4.35 -0.70
CA ARG A 32 6.53 -3.12 -1.18
C ARG A 32 5.54 -1.97 -1.15
N LEU A 33 5.87 -0.95 -0.38
CA LEU A 33 5.12 0.30 -0.33
C LEU A 33 5.75 1.29 -1.32
N SER A 34 4.92 2.07 -1.99
CA SER A 34 5.33 3.06 -2.98
C SER A 34 4.27 4.14 -3.16
N LEU A 35 4.66 5.29 -3.70
CA LEU A 35 3.73 6.36 -4.08
C LEU A 35 3.18 6.18 -5.50
N LEU A 36 3.75 5.25 -6.27
CA LEU A 36 3.42 5.01 -7.67
C LEU A 36 2.78 3.63 -7.84
N PRO A 37 1.83 3.47 -8.77
CA PRO A 37 1.33 2.15 -9.14
C PRO A 37 2.42 1.34 -9.87
N TRP A 38 2.28 0.01 -9.84
CA TRP A 38 3.15 -0.88 -10.63
C TRP A 38 3.04 -0.59 -12.14
N PRO A 39 4.14 -0.69 -12.92
CA PRO A 39 5.51 -1.04 -12.54
C PRO A 39 6.25 0.09 -11.81
N ILE A 40 6.90 -0.24 -10.69
CA ILE A 40 7.72 0.70 -9.90
C ILE A 40 9.21 0.37 -10.04
N ALA A 41 10.07 1.39 -10.10
CA ALA A 41 11.51 1.17 -10.02
C ALA A 41 11.92 0.95 -8.56
N GLN A 42 13.08 0.32 -8.34
CA GLN A 42 13.54 0.00 -6.98
C GLN A 42 13.77 1.26 -6.12
N GLN A 43 14.10 2.38 -6.76
CA GLN A 43 14.26 3.69 -6.13
C GLN A 43 12.94 4.32 -5.65
N ASP A 44 11.80 3.85 -6.16
CA ASP A 44 10.47 4.37 -5.80
C ASP A 44 9.82 3.56 -4.65
N ILE A 45 10.50 2.52 -4.17
CA ILE A 45 10.06 1.72 -3.03
C ILE A 45 10.44 2.46 -1.75
N ILE A 46 9.43 2.86 -0.96
CA ILE A 46 9.65 3.53 0.33
C ILE A 46 9.92 2.53 1.46
N ASN A 47 9.26 1.36 1.42
CA ASN A 47 9.48 0.29 2.38
C ASN A 47 9.41 -1.06 1.67
N ASP A 48 10.32 -1.97 2.04
CA ASP A 48 10.33 -3.36 1.58
C ASP A 48 10.34 -4.29 2.82
N LEU A 49 9.20 -4.90 3.13
CA LEU A 49 8.93 -5.60 4.39
C LEU A 49 8.59 -7.06 4.15
N ALA A 50 8.89 -7.96 5.09
CA ALA A 50 8.48 -9.36 4.97
C ALA A 50 6.95 -9.50 5.01
N VAL A 51 6.39 -10.44 4.23
CA VAL A 51 4.93 -10.61 4.13
C VAL A 51 4.24 -10.95 5.46
N ASN A 52 4.97 -11.61 6.35
CA ASN A 52 4.51 -12.02 7.68
C ASN A 52 4.69 -10.94 8.76
N ASP A 53 5.37 -9.84 8.46
CA ASP A 53 5.60 -8.75 9.40
C ASP A 53 4.50 -7.69 9.30
N THR A 54 3.30 -8.10 9.74
CA THR A 54 2.11 -7.24 9.70
C THR A 54 2.22 -6.05 10.65
N ALA A 55 3.01 -6.17 11.73
CA ALA A 55 3.25 -5.08 12.67
C ALA A 55 4.09 -3.96 12.03
N SER A 56 5.21 -4.30 11.39
CA SER A 56 6.01 -3.31 10.66
C SER A 56 5.28 -2.74 9.45
N LEU A 57 4.41 -3.53 8.80
CA LEU A 57 3.56 -3.04 7.72
C LEU A 57 2.61 -1.94 8.21
N ALA A 58 1.89 -2.18 9.30
CA ALA A 58 0.99 -1.18 9.89
C ALA A 58 1.76 0.08 10.29
N GLN A 59 2.91 -0.08 10.94
CA GLN A 59 3.77 1.05 11.32
C GLN A 59 4.25 1.85 10.10
N ALA A 60 4.60 1.19 9.00
CA ALA A 60 5.04 1.87 7.79
C ALA A 60 3.91 2.67 7.13
N VAL A 61 2.68 2.13 7.14
CA VAL A 61 1.49 2.85 6.67
C VAL A 61 1.23 4.08 7.54
N ASP A 62 1.27 3.95 8.87
CA ASP A 62 1.09 5.07 9.78
C ASP A 62 2.17 6.14 9.60
N THR A 63 3.43 5.71 9.48
CA THR A 63 4.57 6.60 9.25
C THR A 63 4.42 7.36 7.94
N PHE A 64 3.96 6.71 6.88
CA PHE A 64 3.65 7.36 5.60
C PHE A 64 2.62 8.47 5.80
N PHE A 65 1.47 8.17 6.42
CA PHE A 65 0.44 9.19 6.59
C PHE A 65 0.93 10.35 7.46
N VAL A 66 1.63 10.09 8.56
CA VAL A 66 2.21 11.14 9.41
C VAL A 66 3.19 12.02 8.62
N ALA A 67 4.04 11.43 7.79
CA ALA A 67 5.01 12.17 6.97
C ALA A 67 4.33 13.06 5.90
N HIS A 68 3.16 12.66 5.41
CA HIS A 68 2.40 13.34 4.36
C HIS A 68 1.22 14.18 4.89
N GLY A 69 1.31 14.63 6.15
CA GLY A 69 0.34 15.55 6.77
C GLY A 69 -0.91 14.87 7.36
N GLY A 70 -0.95 13.55 7.39
CA GLY A 70 -2.03 12.72 7.94
C GLY A 70 -2.90 12.07 6.86
N LEU A 71 -3.96 11.40 7.31
CA LEU A 71 -4.99 10.84 6.43
C LEU A 71 -5.77 11.96 5.72
N GLY A 72 -5.93 11.81 4.41
CA GLY A 72 -6.65 12.72 3.54
C GLY A 72 -7.94 12.11 2.99
N ALA A 73 -8.28 12.50 1.76
CA ALA A 73 -9.54 12.12 1.11
C ALA A 73 -9.63 10.61 0.87
N SER A 74 -10.83 10.06 0.99
CA SER A 74 -11.10 8.69 0.56
C SER A 74 -10.96 8.57 -0.96
N VAL A 75 -10.19 7.59 -1.39
CA VAL A 75 -10.09 7.19 -2.79
C VAL A 75 -11.29 6.30 -3.11
N PRO A 76 -12.12 6.65 -4.11
CA PRO A 76 -13.20 5.76 -4.52
C PRO A 76 -12.61 4.43 -5.00
N MET A 77 -13.01 3.33 -4.35
CA MET A 77 -12.57 1.97 -4.67
C MET A 77 -12.85 1.66 -6.14
N THR A 78 -11.84 1.83 -6.98
CA THR A 78 -11.85 1.26 -8.34
C THR A 78 -11.38 -0.18 -8.16
N VAL A 79 -12.34 -1.10 -8.05
CA VAL A 79 -12.16 -2.52 -7.72
C VAL A 79 -10.91 -3.10 -8.41
N ARG A 80 -9.81 -3.23 -7.66
CA ARG A 80 -8.75 -4.21 -7.90
C ARG A 80 -8.65 -5.05 -6.64
N SER A 81 -8.88 -6.35 -6.82
CA SER A 81 -9.17 -7.38 -5.83
C SER A 81 -8.44 -7.25 -4.48
N ARG A 82 -9.20 -7.08 -3.39
CA ARG A 82 -8.74 -7.12 -1.98
C ARG A 82 -8.30 -8.54 -1.60
N PRO A 83 -7.23 -8.75 -0.82
CA PRO A 83 -6.86 -10.10 -0.36
C PRO A 83 -7.79 -10.55 0.77
N GLU A 84 -7.98 -11.85 0.86
CA GLU A 84 -8.62 -12.51 1.99
C GLU A 84 -7.74 -12.33 3.25
N GLY A 85 -8.27 -11.72 4.31
CA GLY A 85 -7.56 -11.52 5.59
C GLY A 85 -7.17 -10.09 5.98
N TYR A 86 -7.40 -9.07 5.13
CA TYR A 86 -7.14 -7.67 5.53
C TYR A 86 -8.27 -7.14 6.44
N PRO A 87 -7.98 -6.54 7.61
CA PRO A 87 -9.00 -6.05 8.52
C PRO A 87 -9.87 -4.98 7.85
N ARG A 88 -11.19 -5.11 8.01
CA ARG A 88 -12.11 -4.05 7.61
C ARG A 88 -11.85 -2.88 8.55
N GLY A 89 -11.45 -1.72 8.02
CA GLY A 89 -11.63 -0.47 8.74
C GLY A 89 -13.13 -0.33 9.01
N VAL A 90 -13.53 -0.59 10.25
CA VAL A 90 -14.92 -0.43 10.67
C VAL A 90 -15.10 1.05 10.90
N THR A 91 -15.76 1.73 9.96
CA THR A 91 -16.34 3.03 10.21
C THR A 91 -17.36 2.87 11.33
N ARG A 92 -17.10 3.52 12.47
CA ARG A 92 -18.14 3.93 13.41
C ARG A 92 -18.04 5.43 13.58
#